data_AF-A0A858Q6P1-F1
#
_entry.id   AF-A0A858Q6P1-F1
#
_cell.length_a   1.000
_cell.length_b   1.000
_cell.length_c   1.000
_cell.angle_alpha   90.00
_cell.angle_beta   90.00
_cell.angle_gamma   90.00
#
_symmetry.space_group_name_H-M   'P 1'
#
loop_
_entity.id
_entity.type
_entity.pdbx_description
1 polymer ?
#
loop_
_entity_poly.entity_id
_entity_poly.type
_entity_poly.pdbx_seq_one_letter_code
_entity_poly.pdbx_strand_id
1 'polypeptide(L)'
;MESSIPELLLAGSRLMLIGMTIVFLFLALLVGVIHATSRLLGRYSPEEPIVLKPASTVPVRNVGGEDEAEIVAAITAAIHRYQNKQGTF
;
A
#
# COMPACT_ATOMS: atom_id res chain seq x y z
N MET A 1 -18.64 -28.35 47.89
CA MET A 1 -18.77 -28.12 46.44
C MET A 1 -17.36 -27.97 45.89
N GLU A 2 -16.68 -29.10 45.65
CA GLU A 2 -15.33 -29.10 45.07
C GLU A 2 -15.50 -28.78 43.58
N SER A 3 -15.32 -27.52 43.18
CA SER A 3 -15.39 -27.14 41.77
C SER A 3 -14.28 -27.85 41.01
N SER A 4 -14.65 -28.82 40.19
CA SER A 4 -13.70 -29.64 39.45
C SER A 4 -12.85 -28.74 38.54
N ILE A 5 -11.52 -28.84 38.65
CA ILE A 5 -10.54 -28.17 37.77
C ILE A 5 -10.95 -28.10 36.28
N PRO A 6 -11.52 -29.16 35.65
CA PRO A 6 -11.99 -29.07 34.27
C PRO A 6 -13.02 -27.96 34.01
N GLU A 7 -13.90 -27.64 34.96
CA GLU A 7 -14.89 -26.56 34.81
C GLU A 7 -14.22 -25.18 34.77
N LEU A 8 -13.17 -24.96 35.58
CA LEU A 8 -12.41 -23.71 35.54
C LEU A 8 -11.62 -23.55 34.24
N LEU A 9 -11.02 -24.64 33.74
CA LEU A 9 -10.32 -24.63 32.45
C LEU A 9 -11.29 -24.42 31.28
N LEU A 10 -12.49 -25.00 31.35
CA LEU A 10 -13.53 -24.79 30.35
C LEU A 10 -14.05 -23.35 30.36
N ALA A 11 -14.23 -22.76 31.56
CA ALA A 11 -14.61 -21.37 31.70
C ALA A 11 -13.52 -20.41 31.16
N GLY A 12 -12.25 -20.65 31.49
CA GLY A 12 -11.11 -19.86 31.01
C GLY A 12 -10.93 -19.95 29.49
N SER A 13 -11.01 -21.15 28.91
CA SER A 13 -10.91 -21.34 27.46
C SER A 13 -12.05 -20.68 26.69
N ARG A 14 -13.29 -20.75 27.21
CA ARG A 14 -14.44 -20.05 26.64
C ARG A 14 -14.22 -18.54 26.62
N LEU A 15 -13.73 -17.96 27.73
CA LEU A 15 -13.44 -16.54 27.82
C LEU A 15 -12.30 -16.12 26.88
N MET A 16 -11.26 -16.94 26.76
CA MET A 16 -10.13 -16.68 25.85
C MET A 16 -10.57 -16.68 24.38
N LEU A 17 -11.39 -17.65 23.98
CA LEU A 17 -11.96 -17.72 22.63
C LEU A 17 -12.79 -16.47 22.31
N ILE A 18 -13.68 -16.09 23.23
CA ILE A 18 -14.52 -14.89 23.06
C ILE A 18 -13.66 -13.64 22.92
N GLY A 19 -12.68 -13.46 23.81
CA GLY A 19 -11.76 -12.30 23.76
C GLY A 19 -10.96 -12.26 22.46
N MET A 20 -10.42 -13.40 22.04
CA MET A 20 -9.65 -13.50 20.80
C MET A 20 -10.51 -13.18 19.57
N THR A 21 -11.75 -13.66 19.51
CA THR A 21 -12.66 -13.37 18.40
C THR A 21 -13.05 -11.88 18.37
N ILE A 22 -13.33 -11.26 19.50
CA ILE A 22 -13.71 -9.83 19.55
C ILE A 22 -12.55 -8.96 19.08
N VAL A 23 -11.32 -9.23 19.54
CA VAL A 23 -10.12 -8.50 19.11
C VAL A 23 -9.88 -8.72 17.61
N PHE A 24 -9.99 -9.96 17.14
CA PHE A 24 -9.83 -10.27 15.72
C PHE A 24 -10.87 -9.53 14.87
N LEU A 25 -12.14 -9.53 15.28
CA LEU A 25 -13.22 -8.84 14.59
C LEU A 25 -12.97 -7.32 14.55
N PHE A 26 -12.50 -6.75 15.66
CA PHE A 26 -12.15 -5.34 15.75
C PHE A 26 -11.00 -4.97 14.80
N LEU A 27 -9.93 -5.77 14.78
CA LEU A 27 -8.80 -5.55 13.87
C LEU A 27 -9.23 -5.74 12.41
N ALA A 28 -10.03 -6.74 12.10
CA ALA A 28 -10.56 -6.96 10.75
C ALA A 28 -11.40 -5.76 10.27
N LEU A 29 -12.24 -5.20 11.15
CA LEU A 29 -13.00 -3.99 10.87
C LEU A 29 -12.07 -2.79 10.64
N LEU A 30 -11.06 -2.60 11.50
CA LEU A 30 -10.09 -1.52 11.36
C LEU A 30 -9.33 -1.60 10.03
N VAL A 31 -8.84 -2.79 9.65
CA VAL A 31 -8.20 -3.02 8.36
C VAL A 31 -9.17 -2.75 7.21
N GLY A 32 -10.44 -3.16 7.35
CA GLY A 32 -11.49 -2.87 6.37
C GLY A 32 -11.69 -1.37 6.15
N VAL A 33 -11.69 -0.57 7.22
CA VAL A 33 -11.77 0.90 7.14
C VAL A 33 -10.53 1.49 6.45
N ILE A 34 -9.33 1.02 6.81
CA ILE A 34 -8.08 1.47 6.16
C ILE A 34 -8.11 1.16 4.65
N HIS A 35 -8.56 -0.03 4.27
CA HIS A 35 -8.73 -0.42 2.87
C HIS A 35 -9.81 0.41 2.17
N ALA A 36 -10.94 0.69 2.84
CA ALA A 36 -12.00 1.53 2.30
C ALA A 36 -11.48 2.93 2.01
N THR A 37 -10.74 3.53 2.95
CA THR A 37 -10.07 4.82 2.78
C THR A 37 -9.07 4.78 1.63
N SER A 38 -8.20 3.77 1.55
CA SER A 38 -7.24 3.61 0.45
C SER A 38 -7.93 3.53 -0.92
N ARG A 39 -9.05 2.80 -1.00
CA ARG A 39 -9.84 2.64 -2.22
C ARG A 39 -10.63 3.91 -2.58
N LEU A 40 -11.06 4.67 -1.58
CA LEU A 40 -11.74 5.94 -1.75
C LEU A 40 -10.74 6.98 -2.27
N LEU A 41 -9.56 7.10 -1.66
CA LEU A 41 -8.50 8.01 -2.09
C LEU A 41 -8.03 7.71 -3.52
N GLY A 42 -7.78 6.44 -3.86
CA GLY A 42 -7.39 6.06 -5.23
C GLY A 42 -8.48 6.23 -6.29
N ARG A 43 -9.75 6.40 -5.88
CA ARG A 43 -10.88 6.65 -6.80
C ARG A 43 -11.20 8.14 -6.94
N TYR A 44 -11.01 8.94 -5.88
CA TYR A 44 -11.29 10.39 -5.89
C TYR A 44 -10.09 11.24 -6.30
N SER A 45 -8.86 10.74 -6.13
CA SER A 45 -7.66 11.29 -6.75
C SER A 45 -7.01 10.18 -7.57
N PRO A 46 -7.16 10.14 -8.90
CA PRO A 46 -6.23 9.42 -9.76
C PRO A 46 -4.90 10.19 -9.75
N GLU A 47 -4.29 10.31 -8.57
CA GLU A 47 -2.88 10.58 -8.50
C GLU A 47 -2.24 9.29 -8.94
N GLU A 48 -1.62 9.34 -10.12
CA GLU A 48 -0.82 8.24 -10.65
C GLU A 48 -0.08 7.60 -9.49
N PRO A 49 -0.17 6.28 -9.29
CA PRO A 49 0.60 5.66 -8.25
C PRO A 49 2.03 6.07 -8.53
N ILE A 50 2.61 6.91 -7.66
CA ILE A 50 4.04 6.88 -7.41
C ILE A 50 4.27 5.46 -6.96
N VAL A 51 4.49 4.61 -7.95
CA VAL A 51 5.04 3.28 -7.78
C VAL A 51 6.28 3.58 -6.99
N LEU A 52 6.23 3.33 -5.68
CA LEU A 52 7.42 3.15 -4.88
C LEU A 52 8.03 1.89 -5.46
N LYS A 53 8.72 2.07 -6.60
CA LYS A 53 9.52 1.05 -7.23
C LYS A 53 10.47 0.66 -6.12
N PRO A 54 10.48 -0.62 -5.68
CA PRO A 54 11.46 -1.05 -4.68
C PRO A 54 12.80 -0.54 -5.20
N ALA A 55 13.50 0.23 -4.37
CA ALA A 55 14.70 0.96 -4.77
C ALA A 55 15.65 -0.02 -5.47
N SER A 56 15.59 -0.05 -6.80
CA SER A 56 16.47 -0.86 -7.60
C SER A 56 17.78 -0.13 -7.48
N THR A 57 18.74 -0.77 -6.80
CA THR A 57 20.13 -0.35 -6.78
C THR A 57 20.54 0.01 -8.20
N VAL A 58 20.74 1.30 -8.45
CA VAL A 58 21.16 1.81 -9.75
C VAL A 58 22.64 1.46 -9.88
N PRO A 59 23.06 0.64 -10.86
CA PRO A 59 24.47 0.62 -11.21
C PRO A 59 24.73 1.93 -11.95
N VAL A 60 25.47 2.85 -11.31
CA VAL A 60 26.00 4.03 -11.97
C VAL A 60 26.87 3.54 -13.13
N ARG A 61 26.36 3.71 -14.36
CA ARG A 61 27.11 3.41 -15.57
C ARG A 61 27.41 4.74 -16.23
N ASN A 62 28.63 5.19 -16.05
CA ASN A 62 29.20 6.37 -16.69
C ASN A 62 29.26 6.08 -18.20
N VAL A 63 28.36 6.68 -18.98
CA VAL A 63 28.35 6.56 -20.46
C VAL A 63 28.49 7.98 -21.00
N GLY A 64 29.65 8.26 -21.57
CA GLY A 64 30.03 9.61 -21.98
C GLY A 64 29.16 10.21 -23.07
N GLY A 65 28.79 11.47 -22.86
CA GLY A 65 29.06 12.57 -23.79
C GLY A 65 28.02 12.85 -24.87
N GLU A 66 27.54 11.84 -25.59
CA GLU A 66 26.77 12.07 -26.83
C GLU A 66 25.40 11.38 -26.78
N ASP A 67 25.36 10.11 -26.38
CA ASP A 67 24.12 9.35 -26.21
C ASP A 67 23.24 9.90 -25.08
N GLU A 68 23.85 10.42 -24.02
CA GLU A 68 23.12 10.97 -22.86
C GLU A 68 22.35 12.24 -23.24
N ALA A 69 22.92 13.08 -24.11
CA ALA A 69 22.25 14.28 -24.60
C ALA A 69 21.06 13.92 -25.50
N GLU A 70 21.19 12.90 -26.36
CA GLU A 70 20.10 12.42 -27.20
C GLU A 70 18.98 11.79 -26.36
N ILE A 71 19.32 10.97 -25.36
CA ILE A 71 18.36 10.34 -24.45
C ILE A 71 17.61 11.41 -23.64
N VAL A 72 18.32 12.40 -23.09
CA VAL A 72 17.72 13.51 -22.35
C VAL A 72 16.82 14.37 -23.25
N ALA A 73 17.22 14.62 -24.50
CA ALA A 73 16.39 15.33 -25.48
C ALA A 73 15.11 14.55 -25.84
N ALA A 74 15.20 13.24 -26.03
CA ALA A 74 14.05 12.38 -26.30
C ALA A 74 13.07 12.34 -25.11
N ILE A 75 13.58 12.22 -23.89
CA ILE A 75 12.77 12.26 -22.66
C ILE A 75 12.09 13.64 -22.51
N THR A 76 12.83 14.73 -22.72
CA THR A 76 12.29 16.09 -22.66
C THR A 76 11.19 16.31 -23.70
N ALA A 77 11.38 15.84 -24.93
CA ALA A 77 10.37 15.90 -25.98
C ALA A 77 9.10 15.11 -25.63
N ALA A 78 9.26 13.92 -25.03
CA ALA A 78 8.13 13.10 -24.58
C ALA A 78 7.33 13.79 -23.45
N ILE A 79 8.02 14.39 -22.48
CA ILE A 79 7.39 15.15 -21.38
C ILE A 79 6.66 16.38 -21.95
N HIS A 80 7.30 17.13 -22.85
CA HIS A 80 6.68 18.31 -23.47
C HIS A 80 5.44 17.94 -24.29
N ARG A 81 5.46 16.80 -25.00
CA ARG A 81 4.29 16.24 -25.71
C ARG A 81 3.16 15.87 -24.75
N TYR A 82 3.47 15.30 -23.59
CA TYR A 82 2.48 14.92 -22.58
C TYR A 82 1.81 16.15 -21.97
N GLN A 83 2.58 17.16 -21.59
CA GLN A 83 2.07 18.40 -21.02
C GLN A 83 1.19 19.18 -22.02
N ASN A 84 1.60 19.30 -23.29
CA ASN A 84 0.78 19.95 -24.31
C ASN A 84 -0.54 19.20 -24.61
N LYS A 85 -0.57 17.88 -24.40
CA LYS A 85 -1.77 17.06 -24.61
C LYS A 85 -2.76 17.14 -23.43
N GLN A 86 -2.34 17.65 -22.28
CA GLN A 86 -3.20 17.90 -21.11
C GLN A 86 -3.82 19.31 -21.09
N GLY A 87 -3.42 20.20 -22.00
CA GLY A 87 -3.93 21.57 -22.11
C GLY A 87 -5.08 21.74 -23.11
N THR A 88 -6.01 20.80 -23.21
CA THR A 88 -7.26 20.99 -24.00
C THR A 88 -8.47 20.67 -23.14
N PHE A 89 -8.95 21.70 -22.44
CA PHE A 89 -10.36 21.87 -22.12
C PHE A 89 -10.98 22.79 -23.18
#